data_AF-A0A2V5PQU1-F1
#
_entry.id   AF-A0A2V5PQU1-F1
#
_cell.length_a   1.000
_cell.length_b   1.000
_cell.length_c   1.000
_cell.angle_alpha   90.00
_cell.angle_beta   90.00
_cell.angle_gamma   90.00
#
_symmetry.space_group_name_H-M   'P 1'
#
loop_
_entity.id
_entity.type
_entity.pdbx_description
1 polymer ?
#
loop_
_entity_poly.entity_id
_entity_poly.type
_entity_poly.pdbx_seq_one_letter_code
_entity_poly.pdbx_strand_id
1 'polypeptide(L)'
;MLLRPYSLGHELWLIRESNAALRGSIDGLPAAVLICSQTWGELRRMRSDHFLGPKLSIWKWRARLQLWNNWRLHFDMPRELATFLAYRAEGLLELPISQVSRSDRAMPRLPGCPFILRLQQWLMTHFHLSEDEAWDYKVGLAKMRWAAHWEQEGGLDIYNAHEAESDAQIEYWESLGGPSAMKLKEAKCQV
;
A
#
# COMPACT_ATOMS: atom_id res chain seq x y z
N MET A 1 4.72 -21.75 10.18
CA MET A 1 5.65 -20.65 9.86
C MET A 1 5.05 -19.38 10.43
N LEU A 2 5.80 -18.60 11.20
CA LEU A 2 5.31 -17.31 11.70
C LEU A 2 5.57 -16.26 10.61
N LEU A 3 4.53 -15.49 10.27
CA LEU A 3 4.67 -14.37 9.32
C LEU A 3 5.48 -13.25 9.98
N ARG A 4 6.38 -12.63 9.21
CA ARG A 4 7.12 -11.45 9.67
C ARG A 4 6.19 -10.22 9.58
N PRO A 5 6.50 -9.10 10.27
CA PRO A 5 5.81 -7.85 10.00
C PRO A 5 5.87 -7.49 8.51
N TYR A 6 4.76 -6.99 7.97
CA TYR A 6 4.66 -6.71 6.54
C TYR A 6 5.60 -5.58 6.10
N SER A 7 6.53 -5.86 5.19
CA SER A 7 7.62 -4.96 4.79
C SER A 7 7.49 -4.48 3.34
N LEU A 8 8.23 -3.42 2.99
CA LEU A 8 8.25 -2.85 1.63
C LEU A 8 8.67 -3.89 0.59
N GLY A 9 9.62 -4.75 0.98
CA GLY A 9 10.08 -5.87 0.17
C GLY A 9 8.99 -6.88 -0.12
N HIS A 10 8.15 -7.23 0.87
CA HIS A 10 7.03 -8.15 0.65
C HIS A 10 6.03 -7.60 -0.37
N GLU A 11 5.61 -6.34 -0.23
CA GLU A 11 4.66 -5.71 -1.16
C GLU A 11 5.24 -5.67 -2.59
N LEU A 12 6.51 -5.27 -2.74
CA LEU A 12 7.17 -5.25 -4.04
C LEU A 12 7.23 -6.64 -4.70
N TRP A 13 7.58 -7.67 -3.93
CA TRP A 13 7.65 -9.04 -4.43
C TRP A 13 6.28 -9.59 -4.83
N LEU A 14 5.26 -9.35 -4.02
CA LEU A 14 3.90 -9.81 -4.32
C LEU A 14 3.33 -9.15 -5.58
N ILE A 15 3.59 -7.84 -5.77
CA ILE A 15 3.22 -7.10 -6.99
C ILE A 15 3.96 -7.65 -8.21
N ARG A 16 5.29 -7.80 -8.09
CA ARG A 16 6.15 -8.30 -9.18
C ARG A 16 5.71 -9.67 -9.68
N GLU A 17 5.44 -10.60 -8.77
CA GLU A 17 5.01 -11.96 -9.10
C GLU A 17 3.53 -12.03 -9.49
N SER A 18 2.81 -10.89 -9.52
CA SER A 18 1.38 -10.81 -9.81
C SER A 18 0.57 -11.83 -9.02
N ASN A 19 0.93 -12.00 -7.74
CA ASN A 19 0.48 -13.11 -6.91
C ASN A 19 -1.05 -13.15 -6.83
N ALA A 20 -1.62 -14.33 -7.08
CA ALA A 20 -3.08 -14.51 -7.14
C ALA A 20 -3.79 -14.25 -5.79
N ALA A 21 -3.09 -14.35 -4.66
CA ALA A 21 -3.62 -14.01 -3.34
C ALA A 21 -3.99 -12.53 -3.23
N LEU A 22 -3.30 -11.64 -3.96
CA LEU A 22 -3.65 -10.22 -4.02
C LEU A 22 -5.02 -9.97 -4.67
N ARG A 23 -5.46 -10.89 -5.54
CA ARG A 23 -6.77 -10.87 -6.20
C ARG A 23 -7.83 -11.69 -5.44
N GLY A 24 -7.52 -12.17 -4.24
CA GLY A 24 -8.42 -13.00 -3.46
C GLY A 24 -8.52 -14.45 -3.94
N SER A 25 -7.50 -14.97 -4.65
CA SER A 25 -7.44 -16.39 -5.02
C SER A 25 -6.55 -17.19 -4.06
N ILE A 26 -7.05 -18.37 -3.68
CA ILE A 26 -6.38 -19.31 -2.79
C ILE A 26 -5.09 -19.87 -3.40
N ASP A 27 -5.00 -19.95 -4.73
CA ASP A 27 -3.87 -20.57 -5.43
C ASP A 27 -2.53 -19.85 -5.17
N GLY A 28 -2.60 -18.55 -4.87
CA GLY A 28 -1.43 -17.73 -4.57
C GLY A 28 -0.99 -17.73 -3.10
N LEU A 29 -1.87 -18.20 -2.20
CA LEU A 29 -1.68 -18.08 -0.75
C LEU A 29 -0.38 -18.74 -0.25
N PRO A 30 -0.02 -19.98 -0.67
CA PRO A 30 1.20 -20.60 -0.17
C PRO A 30 2.47 -19.85 -0.58
N ALA A 31 2.49 -19.29 -1.80
CA ALA A 31 3.59 -18.47 -2.27
C ALA A 31 3.65 -17.12 -1.53
N ALA A 32 2.49 -16.54 -1.23
CA ALA A 32 2.42 -15.27 -0.50
C ALA A 32 2.90 -15.41 0.94
N VAL A 33 2.49 -16.48 1.63
CA VAL A 33 2.97 -16.80 2.99
C VAL A 33 4.48 -17.06 3.00
N LEU A 34 5.00 -17.77 2.00
CA LEU A 34 6.44 -18.00 1.88
C LEU A 34 7.20 -16.67 1.74
N ILE A 35 6.75 -15.78 0.85
CA ILE A 35 7.36 -14.46 0.66
C ILE A 35 7.35 -13.67 1.97
N CYS A 36 6.20 -13.57 2.64
CA CYS A 36 6.02 -12.78 3.86
C CYS A 36 6.66 -13.40 5.12
N SER A 37 7.25 -14.59 5.01
CA SER A 37 7.98 -15.23 6.10
C SER A 37 9.49 -14.97 6.07
N GLN A 38 9.99 -14.32 5.01
CA GLN A 38 11.42 -14.15 4.73
C GLN A 38 11.84 -12.69 4.79
N THR A 39 13.10 -12.45 5.12
CA THR A 39 13.75 -11.14 4.94
C THR A 39 14.05 -10.87 3.48
N TRP A 40 14.28 -9.60 3.14
CA TRP A 40 14.66 -9.19 1.80
C TRP A 40 15.95 -9.86 1.31
N GLY A 41 16.95 -9.97 2.19
CA GLY A 41 18.20 -10.69 1.89
C GLY A 41 17.96 -12.17 1.57
N GLU A 42 17.07 -12.83 2.32
CA GLU A 42 16.67 -14.22 2.07
C GLU A 42 15.92 -14.35 0.74
N LEU A 43 14.98 -13.45 0.42
CA LEU A 43 14.26 -13.42 -0.85
C LEU A 43 15.20 -13.22 -2.04
N ARG A 44 16.19 -12.32 -1.90
CA ARG A 44 17.21 -12.06 -2.92
C ARG A 44 18.05 -13.30 -3.20
N ARG A 45 18.46 -14.02 -2.14
CA ARG A 45 19.20 -15.31 -2.24
C ARG A 45 18.33 -16.42 -2.84
N MET A 46 17.05 -16.46 -2.47
CA MET A 46 16.06 -17.36 -3.05
C MET A 46 16.01 -17.20 -4.57
N ARG A 47 16.03 -15.96 -5.06
CA ARG A 47 15.98 -15.63 -6.50
C ARG A 47 17.24 -16.04 -7.26
N SER A 48 18.41 -15.87 -6.65
CA SER A 48 19.67 -16.29 -7.27
C SER A 48 19.81 -17.82 -7.37
N ASP A 49 18.97 -18.56 -6.64
CA ASP A 49 18.93 -20.01 -6.72
C ASP A 49 18.27 -20.44 -8.04
N HIS A 50 19.09 -20.94 -8.97
CA HIS A 50 18.62 -21.45 -10.25
C HIS A 50 17.68 -22.65 -10.09
N PHE A 51 17.68 -23.30 -8.92
CA PHE A 51 16.77 -24.39 -8.57
C PHE A 51 15.48 -23.92 -7.88
N LEU A 52 15.23 -22.61 -7.80
CA LEU A 52 14.02 -22.08 -7.17
C LEU A 52 12.73 -22.55 -7.85
N GLY A 53 12.69 -22.52 -9.18
CA GLY A 53 11.54 -23.00 -9.97
C GLY A 53 11.17 -24.46 -9.66
N PRO A 54 12.11 -25.42 -9.74
CA PRO A 54 11.83 -26.80 -9.37
C PRO A 54 11.53 -26.97 -7.87
N LYS A 55 12.20 -26.24 -6.96
CA LYS A 55 11.88 -26.28 -5.52
C LYS A 55 10.47 -25.79 -5.23
N LEU A 56 10.04 -24.68 -5.84
CA LEU A 56 8.66 -24.16 -5.72
C LEU A 56 7.66 -25.12 -6.36
N SER A 57 8.02 -25.80 -7.44
CA SER A 57 7.16 -26.82 -8.07
C SER A 57 6.99 -28.04 -7.18
N ILE A 58 8.08 -28.53 -6.58
CA ILE A 58 8.05 -29.61 -5.58
C ILE A 58 7.28 -29.18 -4.34
N TRP A 59 7.44 -27.92 -3.91
CA TRP A 59 6.74 -27.40 -2.74
C TRP A 59 5.25 -27.20 -3.03
N LYS A 60 4.86 -26.69 -4.20
CA LYS A 60 3.46 -26.63 -4.66
C LYS A 60 2.87 -28.04 -4.78
N TRP A 61 3.63 -29.00 -5.29
CA TRP A 61 3.20 -30.39 -5.40
C TRP A 61 3.02 -31.04 -4.02
N ARG A 62 3.96 -30.83 -3.09
CA ARG A 62 3.87 -31.28 -1.70
C ARG A 62 2.77 -30.58 -0.93
N ALA A 63 2.58 -29.28 -1.12
CA ALA A 63 1.50 -28.51 -0.52
C ALA A 63 0.14 -28.99 -1.07
N ARG A 64 0.03 -29.29 -2.37
CA ARG A 64 -1.16 -29.92 -2.95
C ARG A 64 -1.40 -31.31 -2.38
N LEU A 65 -0.38 -32.14 -2.21
CA LEU A 65 -0.50 -33.47 -1.59
C LEU A 65 -0.86 -33.39 -0.10
N GLN A 66 -0.27 -32.45 0.65
CA GLN A 66 -0.63 -32.18 2.03
C GLN A 66 -2.04 -31.61 2.14
N LEU A 67 -2.46 -30.74 1.22
CA LEU A 67 -3.84 -30.25 1.13
C LEU A 67 -4.79 -31.39 0.77
N TRP A 68 -4.38 -32.35 -0.06
CA TRP A 68 -5.18 -33.53 -0.40
C TRP A 68 -5.31 -34.47 0.82
N ASN A 69 -4.24 -34.67 1.58
CA ASN A 69 -4.26 -35.43 2.83
C ASN A 69 -5.01 -34.70 3.97
N ASN A 70 -4.90 -33.36 4.05
CA ASN A 70 -5.61 -32.50 5.00
C ASN A 70 -7.03 -32.17 4.54
N TRP A 71 -7.42 -32.48 3.30
CA TRP A 71 -8.82 -32.40 2.85
C TRP A 71 -9.70 -33.38 3.64
N ARG A 72 -9.10 -34.46 4.17
CA ARG A 72 -9.70 -35.35 5.18
C ARG A 72 -9.83 -34.72 6.59
N LEU A 73 -9.19 -33.58 6.84
CA LEU A 73 -9.05 -32.88 8.12
C LEU A 73 -9.28 -31.37 7.90
N HIS A 74 -10.48 -30.98 7.47
CA HIS A 74 -11.07 -29.62 7.52
C HIS A 74 -10.10 -28.41 7.54
N PHE A 75 -9.22 -28.28 6.54
CA PHE A 75 -8.39 -27.08 6.40
C PHE A 75 -9.13 -26.02 5.56
N ASP A 76 -9.67 -24.99 6.21
CA ASP A 76 -10.47 -23.94 5.59
C ASP A 76 -9.57 -22.90 4.89
N MET A 77 -9.17 -23.22 3.66
CA MET A 77 -8.32 -22.35 2.82
C MET A 77 -8.92 -20.95 2.57
N PRO A 78 -10.25 -20.79 2.34
CA PRO A 78 -10.89 -19.47 2.31
C PRO A 78 -10.64 -18.65 3.57
N ARG A 79 -10.74 -19.26 4.76
CA ARG A 79 -10.47 -18.58 6.03
C ARG A 79 -9.02 -18.13 6.14
N GLU A 80 -8.06 -18.98 5.79
CA GLU A 80 -6.64 -18.62 5.82
C GLU A 80 -6.29 -17.51 4.82
N LEU A 81 -6.95 -17.51 3.65
CA LEU A 81 -6.83 -16.40 2.70
C LEU A 81 -7.36 -15.11 3.32
N ALA A 82 -8.52 -15.14 3.99
CA ALA A 82 -9.06 -13.96 4.67
C ALA A 82 -8.11 -13.46 5.77
N THR A 83 -7.52 -14.37 6.55
CA THR A 83 -6.50 -14.03 7.56
C THR A 83 -5.26 -13.40 6.93
N PHE A 84 -4.78 -13.92 5.81
CA PHE A 84 -3.65 -13.32 5.09
C PHE A 84 -3.98 -11.92 4.55
N LEU A 85 -5.18 -11.73 4.00
CA LEU A 85 -5.63 -10.43 3.53
C LEU A 85 -5.74 -9.42 4.68
N ALA A 86 -6.24 -9.84 5.84
CA ALA A 86 -6.27 -9.01 7.04
C ALA A 86 -4.85 -8.64 7.50
N TYR A 87 -3.93 -9.59 7.54
CA TYR A 87 -2.50 -9.35 7.85
C TYR A 87 -1.88 -8.31 6.89
N ARG A 88 -2.15 -8.42 5.58
CA ARG A 88 -1.68 -7.43 4.61
C ARG A 88 -2.33 -6.07 4.83
N ALA A 89 -3.65 -6.03 5.07
CA ALA A 89 -4.38 -4.79 5.31
C ALA A 89 -3.87 -4.07 6.57
N GLU A 90 -3.61 -4.81 7.65
CA GLU A 90 -2.99 -4.29 8.87
C GLU A 90 -1.55 -3.78 8.61
N GLY A 91 -0.77 -4.53 7.82
CA GLY A 91 0.58 -4.12 7.43
C GLY A 91 0.64 -2.87 6.54
N LEU A 92 -0.43 -2.62 5.80
CA LEU A 92 -0.63 -1.45 4.95
C LEU A 92 -1.43 -0.34 5.61
N LEU A 93 -1.83 -0.52 6.88
CA LEU A 93 -2.68 0.42 7.58
C LEU A 93 -1.95 1.77 7.65
N GLU A 94 -2.56 2.76 7.02
CA GLU A 94 -2.18 4.15 7.06
C GLU A 94 -3.13 4.84 8.04
N LEU A 95 -2.70 5.95 8.64
CA LEU A 95 -3.68 6.88 9.21
C LEU A 95 -4.60 7.33 8.05
N PRO A 96 -5.89 7.60 8.27
CA PRO A 96 -6.74 8.17 7.24
C PRO A 96 -6.16 9.52 6.84
N ILE A 97 -5.44 9.56 5.72
CA ILE A 97 -4.95 10.79 5.13
C ILE A 97 -6.17 11.40 4.45
N SER A 98 -6.93 12.22 5.18
CA SER A 98 -7.65 13.29 4.50
C SER A 98 -6.60 14.10 3.77
N GLN A 99 -6.58 13.97 2.44
CA GLN A 99 -5.79 14.74 1.49
C GLN A 99 -4.30 14.40 1.41
N VAL A 100 -3.96 13.59 0.40
CA VAL A 100 -2.64 13.66 -0.23
C VAL A 100 -2.64 14.95 -1.07
N SER A 101 -2.14 16.06 -0.52
CA SER A 101 -2.07 17.33 -1.25
C SER A 101 -1.09 17.29 -2.43
N ARG A 102 -1.40 18.12 -3.43
CA ARG A 102 -0.60 18.41 -4.62
C ARG A 102 0.64 19.21 -4.21
N SER A 103 1.81 18.79 -4.69
CA SER A 103 3.07 19.48 -4.43
C SER A 103 3.21 20.74 -5.30
N ASP A 104 2.96 21.92 -4.74
CA ASP A 104 3.38 23.21 -5.33
C ASP A 104 4.71 23.73 -4.76
N ARG A 105 5.39 22.98 -3.87
CA ARG A 105 6.69 23.38 -3.33
C ARG A 105 7.78 22.32 -3.54
N ALA A 106 8.68 22.68 -4.46
CA ALA A 106 10.13 22.55 -4.39
C ALA A 106 10.82 21.18 -4.16
N MET A 107 10.16 20.04 -4.36
CA MET A 107 10.88 18.81 -4.73
C MET A 107 10.56 18.42 -6.17
N PRO A 108 11.55 18.18 -7.04
CA PRO A 108 11.28 17.60 -8.34
C PRO A 108 10.66 16.23 -8.08
N ARG A 109 9.36 16.11 -8.35
CA ARG A 109 8.78 14.80 -8.65
C ARG A 109 9.72 14.18 -9.68
N LEU A 110 10.21 12.97 -9.44
CA LEU A 110 10.66 12.12 -10.54
C LEU A 110 9.36 11.59 -11.16
N PRO A 111 8.80 12.22 -12.22
CA PRO A 111 7.59 11.73 -12.85
C PRO A 111 7.80 10.27 -13.24
N GLY A 112 6.92 9.39 -12.76
CA GLY A 112 6.94 7.96 -13.09
C GLY A 112 7.59 7.01 -12.08
N CYS A 113 8.16 7.49 -10.95
CA CYS A 113 8.73 6.58 -9.95
C CYS A 113 7.63 5.96 -9.05
N PRO A 114 7.49 4.62 -8.99
CA PRO A 114 6.58 3.92 -8.09
C PRO A 114 6.73 4.38 -6.63
N PHE A 115 5.61 4.56 -5.92
CA PHE A 115 5.61 5.08 -4.54
C PHE A 115 6.48 4.24 -3.58
N ILE A 116 6.50 2.91 -3.73
CA ILE A 116 7.34 2.01 -2.94
C ILE A 116 8.83 2.34 -3.08
N LEU A 117 9.30 2.66 -4.29
CA LEU A 117 10.71 3.01 -4.52
C LEU A 117 11.04 4.38 -3.95
N ARG A 118 10.09 5.34 -3.99
CA ARG A 118 10.25 6.63 -3.34
C ARG A 118 10.39 6.49 -1.83
N LEU A 119 9.57 5.66 -1.19
CA LEU A 119 9.67 5.37 0.24
C LEU A 119 11.02 4.73 0.59
N GLN A 120 11.48 3.79 -0.22
CA GLN A 120 12.76 3.11 0.00
C GLN A 120 13.94 4.09 -0.08
N GLN A 121 14.00 4.92 -1.13
CA GLN A 121 15.03 5.94 -1.28
C GLN A 121 15.00 6.97 -0.13
N TRP A 122 13.79 7.38 0.27
CA TRP A 122 13.60 8.30 1.38
C TRP A 122 14.09 7.70 2.71
N LEU A 123 13.80 6.42 2.99
CA LEU A 123 14.30 5.73 4.18
C LEU A 123 15.83 5.66 4.20
N MET A 124 16.46 5.32 3.07
CA MET A 124 17.92 5.31 2.96
C MET A 124 18.54 6.70 3.17
N THR A 125 17.88 7.74 2.67
CA THR A 125 18.41 9.11 2.71
C THR A 125 18.23 9.76 4.08
N HIS A 126 17.04 9.64 4.68
CA HIS A 126 16.68 10.33 5.93
C HIS A 126 16.94 9.51 7.20
N PHE A 127 16.95 8.17 7.11
CA PHE A 127 17.21 7.30 8.26
C PHE A 127 18.55 6.57 8.15
N HIS A 128 19.34 6.81 7.09
CA HIS A 128 20.63 6.17 6.83
C HIS A 128 20.59 4.64 6.90
N LEU A 129 19.44 4.06 6.54
CA LEU A 129 19.29 2.61 6.48
C LEU A 129 20.06 2.04 5.30
N SER A 130 20.61 0.84 5.47
CA SER A 130 21.11 0.07 4.34
C SER A 130 19.97 -0.33 3.39
N GLU A 131 20.32 -0.74 2.17
CA GLU A 131 19.33 -1.15 1.17
C GLU A 131 18.44 -2.29 1.69
N ASP A 132 19.04 -3.30 2.33
CA ASP A 132 18.31 -4.47 2.84
C ASP A 132 17.41 -4.09 4.02
N GLU A 133 17.88 -3.24 4.93
CA GLU A 133 17.07 -2.74 6.06
C GLU A 133 15.89 -1.88 5.58
N ALA A 134 16.08 -1.07 4.54
CA ALA A 134 15.02 -0.27 3.96
C ALA A 134 13.93 -1.15 3.32
N TRP A 135 14.30 -2.28 2.70
CA TRP A 135 13.34 -3.23 2.16
C TRP A 135 12.63 -4.06 3.22
N ASP A 136 13.31 -4.41 4.32
CA ASP A 136 12.72 -5.09 5.47
C ASP A 136 11.90 -4.15 6.38
N TYR A 137 11.91 -2.86 6.09
CA TYR A 137 11.17 -1.87 6.84
C TYR A 137 9.65 -2.04 6.69
N LYS A 138 8.91 -1.91 7.81
CA LYS A 138 7.45 -2.09 7.86
C LYS A 138 6.73 -1.07 6.98
N VAL A 139 5.84 -1.50 6.08
CA VAL A 139 5.22 -0.62 5.07
C VAL A 139 4.41 0.50 5.70
N GLY A 140 3.43 0.17 6.55
CA GLY A 140 2.57 1.16 7.19
C GLY A 140 3.39 2.20 7.96
N LEU A 141 4.42 1.76 8.69
CA LEU A 141 5.31 2.67 9.42
C LEU A 141 6.12 3.57 8.49
N ALA A 142 6.62 3.05 7.36
CA ALA A 142 7.34 3.87 6.37
C ALA A 142 6.44 4.98 5.85
N LYS A 143 5.21 4.64 5.48
CA LYS A 143 4.22 5.60 4.97
C LYS A 143 3.85 6.65 6.01
N MET A 144 3.60 6.25 7.25
CA MET A 144 3.32 7.17 8.35
C MET A 144 4.47 8.14 8.62
N ARG A 145 5.71 7.64 8.67
CA ARG A 145 6.88 8.50 8.88
C ARG A 145 7.12 9.45 7.71
N TRP A 146 6.91 8.95 6.49
CA TRP A 146 7.00 9.78 5.29
C TRP A 146 5.94 10.89 5.35
N ALA A 147 4.70 10.57 5.71
CA ALA A 147 3.64 11.56 5.88
C ALA A 147 3.99 12.59 6.96
N ALA A 148 4.36 12.14 8.17
CA ALA A 148 4.73 13.04 9.27
C ALA A 148 5.92 13.97 8.92
N HIS A 149 6.89 13.47 8.16
CA HIS A 149 8.00 14.31 7.68
C HIS A 149 7.50 15.40 6.73
N TRP A 150 6.63 15.06 5.78
CA TRP A 150 6.08 16.05 4.85
C TRP A 150 5.10 17.02 5.51
N GLU A 151 4.38 16.60 6.55
CA GLU A 151 3.60 17.49 7.40
C GLU A 151 4.51 18.53 8.08
N GLN A 152 5.61 18.08 8.68
CA GLN A 152 6.58 18.97 9.33
C GLN A 152 7.25 19.95 8.34
N GLU A 153 7.56 19.50 7.12
CA GLU A 153 8.14 20.35 6.07
C GLU A 153 7.09 21.27 5.40
N GLY A 154 5.82 21.22 5.83
CA GLY A 154 4.72 22.00 5.26
C GLY A 154 4.40 21.60 3.81
N GLY A 155 4.72 20.37 3.41
CA GLY A 155 4.40 19.80 2.10
C GLY A 155 3.14 18.94 2.08
N LEU A 156 2.49 18.73 3.24
CA LEU A 156 1.12 18.25 3.34
C LEU A 156 0.21 19.39 3.80
N ASP A 157 -0.79 19.72 3.00
CA ASP A 157 -1.92 20.51 3.48
C ASP A 157 -2.79 19.59 4.34
N ILE A 158 -2.93 19.96 5.62
CA ILE A 158 -3.79 19.27 6.56
C ILE A 158 -5.21 19.78 6.31
N TYR A 159 -6.08 18.93 5.78
CA TYR A 159 -7.49 19.26 5.63
C TYR A 159 -8.10 19.63 6.97
N ASN A 160 -8.28 20.92 7.18
CA ASN A 160 -8.79 21.45 8.42
C ASN A 160 -10.30 21.64 8.32
N ALA A 161 -10.96 21.81 9.47
CA ALA A 161 -12.40 22.04 9.52
C ALA A 161 -12.85 23.26 8.69
N HIS A 162 -11.96 24.23 8.50
CA HIS A 162 -12.23 25.43 7.72
C HIS A 162 -12.24 25.16 6.22
N GLU A 163 -11.35 24.29 5.72
CA GLU A 163 -11.35 23.80 4.35
C GLU A 163 -12.57 22.91 4.09
N ALA A 164 -13.01 22.11 5.07
CA ALA A 164 -14.25 21.37 4.98
C ALA A 164 -15.50 22.25 4.87
N GLU A 165 -15.55 23.34 5.63
CA GLU A 165 -16.60 24.36 5.50
C GLU A 165 -16.52 25.08 4.15
N SER A 166 -15.31 25.37 3.66
CA SER A 166 -15.09 26.04 2.38
C SER A 166 -15.52 25.18 1.20
N ASP A 167 -15.19 23.89 1.18
CA ASP A 167 -15.60 22.95 0.13
C ASP A 167 -17.12 22.76 0.13
N ALA A 168 -17.73 22.60 1.32
CA ALA A 168 -19.19 22.53 1.44
C ALA A 168 -19.88 23.81 0.93
N GLN A 169 -19.26 24.97 1.17
CA GLN A 169 -19.75 26.25 0.67
C GLN A 169 -19.60 26.37 -0.85
N ILE A 170 -18.48 25.93 -1.43
CA ILE A 170 -18.25 25.89 -2.88
C ILE A 170 -19.27 24.97 -3.55
N GLU A 171 -19.48 23.77 -3.03
CA GLU A 171 -20.46 22.81 -3.54
C GLU A 171 -21.89 23.38 -3.49
N TYR A 172 -22.25 24.07 -2.39
CA TYR A 172 -23.50 24.81 -2.29
C TYR A 172 -23.60 25.90 -3.38
N TRP A 173 -22.56 26.70 -3.60
CA TRP A 173 -22.56 27.75 -4.62
C TRP A 173 -22.63 27.20 -6.04
N GLU A 174 -21.93 26.11 -6.34
CA GLU A 174 -21.97 25.43 -7.64
C GLU A 174 -23.37 24.86 -7.91
N SER A 175 -24.03 24.30 -6.91
CA SER A 175 -25.41 23.82 -7.02
C SER A 175 -26.42 24.93 -7.36
N LEU A 176 -26.09 26.18 -7.01
CA LEU A 176 -26.90 27.37 -7.28
C LEU A 176 -26.55 28.07 -8.61
N GLY A 177 -25.67 27.49 -9.43
CA GLY A 177 -25.22 28.05 -10.71
C GLY A 177 -24.04 29.02 -10.59
N GLY A 178 -23.37 29.02 -9.45
CA GLY A 178 -22.22 29.87 -9.14
C GLY A 178 -22.58 31.31 -8.76
N PRO A 179 -21.59 32.09 -8.27
CA PRO A 179 -21.81 33.48 -7.82
C PRO A 179 -22.35 34.40 -8.93
N SER A 180 -22.06 34.10 -10.19
CA SER A 180 -22.51 34.88 -11.34
C SER A 180 -24.00 34.70 -11.65
N ALA A 181 -24.60 33.55 -11.36
CA ALA A 181 -26.01 33.29 -11.63
C ALA A 181 -26.96 34.00 -10.64
N MET A 182 -26.54 34.17 -9.38
CA MET A 182 -27.30 34.96 -8.40
C MET A 182 -27.24 36.46 -8.69
N LYS A 183 -26.08 37.02 -9.05
CA LYS A 183 -25.98 38.43 -9.45
C LYS A 183 -26.91 38.78 -10.63
N LEU A 184 -27.09 37.84 -11.55
CA LEU A 184 -28.05 37.97 -12.67
C LEU A 184 -29.52 37.84 -12.24
N LYS A 185 -29.83 37.08 -11.19
CA LYS A 185 -31.19 36.99 -10.63
C LYS A 185 -31.54 38.21 -9.79
N GLU A 186 -30.63 38.70 -8.96
CA GLU A 186 -30.82 39.91 -8.15
C GLU A 186 -30.99 41.15 -9.04
N ALA A 187 -30.19 41.28 -10.11
CA ALA A 187 -30.34 42.37 -11.08
C ALA A 187 -31.66 42.31 -11.87
N LYS A 188 -32.28 41.13 -12.02
CA LYS A 188 -33.59 40.96 -12.68
C LYS A 188 -34.79 41.16 -11.76
N CYS A 189 -34.62 41.09 -10.44
CA CYS A 189 -35.68 41.36 -9.46
C CYS A 189 -35.77 42.84 -9.05
N GLN A 190 -34.85 43.70 -9.51
CA GLN A 190 -34.82 45.14 -9.22
C GLN A 190 -35.35 46.02 -10.36
N VAL A 191 -35.96 45.41 -11.39
CA VAL A 191 -36.71 46.09 -12.47
C VAL A 191 -38.18 45.73 -12.31
#